data_AF-A0A1F6Y7M9-F1
#
_entry.id   AF-A0A1F6Y7M9-F1
#
_cell.length_a   1.000
_cell.length_b   1.000
_cell.length_c   1.000
_cell.angle_alpha   90.00
_cell.angle_beta   90.00
_cell.angle_gamma   90.00
#
_symmetry.space_group_name_H-M   'P 1'
#
loop_
_entity.id
_entity.type
_entity.pdbx_description
1 polymer ?
#
loop_
_entity_poly.entity_id
_entity_poly.type
_entity_poly.pdbx_seq_one_letter_code
_entity_poly.pdbx_strand_id
1 'polypeptide(L)'
;MADIVITSPEEDKLKKELEAKNDVYSMRLKRYLAMPDLSRTPGSPLAEIVARASKVESLKGFDVIKVSEIIPTNIMFDLFNMPPGHPARSKSDTYYVNEKNVLRTHDTVFWYYYLNNPDIKKRIANKETLGAICYGKVYRKDEIDARHMNVFHQFGGWLIAPDEKKTITPEDLKKALSEVATSVFGNINFRFYDHNFPYTDPSFEMEAEIGGNWVEMVGSGMVRKTVLSNLGLEGYHGWAFGFGLERLAIASMELPDIRLLWSEDPRVKKQLKLGQKFVEVSKYPPAVRDISFIVNNDFVPNDYFDFVRELAPGLVEQVELLDKYENAEKFGPDKISYAYRITYRSLERTLTSEEIDQVHKKLEGMTAKTFGATVR
;
A
#
# COMPACT_ATOMS: atom_id res chain seq x y z
N MET A 1 2.95 -6.02 26.26
CA MET A 1 1.97 -5.48 25.30
C MET A 1 1.60 -4.08 25.74
N ALA A 2 2.34 -3.13 25.21
CA ALA A 2 2.03 -1.71 25.26
C ALA A 2 1.39 -1.28 23.93
N ASP A 3 0.43 -0.37 24.00
CA ASP A 3 -0.08 0.35 22.84
C ASP A 3 0.72 1.66 22.70
N ILE A 4 1.65 1.68 21.76
CA ILE A 4 2.58 2.79 21.52
C ILE A 4 2.03 3.66 20.38
N VAL A 5 1.72 4.92 20.68
CA VAL A 5 1.33 5.90 19.66
C VAL A 5 2.44 6.93 19.51
N ILE A 6 3.06 6.96 18.34
CA ILE A 6 4.09 7.94 18.01
C ILE A 6 3.41 9.19 17.49
N THR A 7 3.58 10.29 18.21
CA THR A 7 3.16 11.63 17.78
C THR A 7 4.32 12.34 17.11
N SER A 8 4.09 12.95 15.94
CA SER A 8 5.09 13.72 15.21
C SER A 8 4.60 15.16 15.03
N PRO A 9 5.13 16.13 15.80
CA PRO A 9 4.81 17.55 15.60
C PRO A 9 5.15 18.03 14.19
N GLU A 10 6.16 17.43 13.56
CA GLU A 10 6.53 17.73 12.17
C GLU A 10 5.47 17.24 11.19
N GLU A 11 4.88 16.05 11.40
CA GLU A 11 3.75 15.60 10.58
C GLU A 11 2.56 16.55 10.70
N ASP A 12 2.23 17.00 11.91
CA ASP A 12 1.13 17.95 12.13
C ASP A 12 1.36 19.28 11.42
N LYS A 13 2.61 19.76 11.45
CA LYS A 13 3.03 20.96 10.71
C LYS A 13 2.91 20.76 9.20
N LEU A 14 3.43 19.66 8.66
CA LEU A 14 3.36 19.34 7.23
C LEU A 14 1.92 19.18 6.74
N LYS A 15 1.03 18.59 7.55
CA LYS A 15 -0.41 18.53 7.26
C LYS A 15 -1.01 19.93 7.16
N LYS A 16 -0.70 20.83 8.10
CA LYS A 16 -1.17 22.23 8.05
C LYS A 16 -0.64 22.99 6.83
N GLU A 17 0.63 22.78 6.47
CA GLU A 17 1.21 23.38 5.26
C GLU A 17 0.53 22.86 3.98
N LEU A 18 0.19 21.57 3.96
CA LEU A 18 -0.53 20.95 2.85
C LEU A 18 -1.97 21.51 2.71
N GLU A 19 -2.64 21.81 3.81
CA GLU A 19 -3.97 22.44 3.79
C GLU A 19 -3.99 23.78 3.06
N ALA A 20 -2.92 24.57 3.18
CA ALA A 20 -2.80 25.85 2.49
C ALA A 20 -2.56 25.74 0.97
N LYS A 21 -2.22 24.55 0.45
CA LYS A 21 -1.93 24.32 -0.98
C LYS A 21 -3.19 23.87 -1.74
N ASN A 22 -3.35 24.40 -2.96
CA ASN A 22 -4.51 24.15 -3.84
C ASN A 22 -4.13 23.58 -5.21
N ASP A 23 -2.85 23.24 -5.42
CA ASP A 23 -2.45 22.51 -6.62
C ASP A 23 -3.02 21.08 -6.61
N VAL A 24 -3.18 20.49 -7.81
CA VAL A 24 -3.81 19.18 -8.02
C VAL A 24 -3.13 18.10 -7.17
N TYR A 25 -1.79 18.12 -7.12
CA TYR A 25 -1.02 17.13 -6.40
C TYR A 25 -1.19 17.27 -4.88
N SER A 26 -1.17 18.48 -4.33
CA SER A 26 -1.44 18.68 -2.90
C SER A 26 -2.86 18.27 -2.51
N MET A 27 -3.87 18.58 -3.33
CA MET A 27 -5.25 18.14 -3.09
C MET A 27 -5.39 16.61 -3.06
N ARG A 28 -4.63 15.91 -3.92
CA ARG A 28 -4.54 14.44 -3.91
C ARG A 28 -4.04 13.91 -2.57
N LEU A 29 -2.92 14.44 -2.09
CA LEU A 29 -2.32 14.02 -0.81
C LEU A 29 -3.29 14.26 0.35
N LYS A 30 -4.00 15.40 0.37
CA LYS A 30 -5.02 15.71 1.38
C LYS A 30 -6.13 14.67 1.38
N ARG A 31 -6.66 14.33 0.20
CA ARG A 31 -7.70 13.31 0.06
C ARG A 31 -7.24 11.96 0.59
N TYR A 32 -6.04 11.51 0.23
CA TYR A 32 -5.49 10.23 0.69
C TYR A 32 -5.30 10.18 2.20
N LEU A 33 -4.76 11.24 2.80
CA LEU A 33 -4.61 11.36 4.25
C LEU A 33 -5.97 11.36 4.97
N ALA A 34 -7.00 11.95 4.35
CA ALA A 34 -8.36 12.00 4.89
C ALA A 34 -9.13 10.68 4.76
N MET A 35 -8.66 9.72 3.95
CA MET A 35 -9.32 8.41 3.83
C MET A 35 -9.30 7.68 5.18
N PRO A 36 -10.40 6.99 5.54
CA PRO A 36 -10.47 6.23 6.78
C PRO A 36 -9.46 5.10 6.77
N ASP A 37 -8.91 4.80 7.94
CA ASP A 37 -8.05 3.64 8.14
C ASP A 37 -8.92 2.40 8.37
N LEU A 38 -9.21 1.66 7.30
CA LEU A 38 -10.05 0.46 7.31
C LEU A 38 -9.51 -0.65 8.21
N SER A 39 -8.21 -0.66 8.52
CA SER A 39 -7.64 -1.60 9.50
C SER A 39 -8.01 -1.28 10.96
N ARG A 40 -8.61 -0.10 11.19
CA ARG A 40 -9.10 0.37 12.49
C ARG A 40 -10.59 0.73 12.50
N THR A 41 -11.25 0.74 11.34
CA THR A 41 -12.68 1.03 11.21
C THR A 41 -13.53 -0.12 11.75
N PRO A 42 -14.45 0.11 12.71
CA PRO A 42 -15.34 -0.93 13.20
C PRO A 42 -16.18 -1.56 12.09
N GLY A 43 -16.30 -2.89 12.08
CA GLY A 43 -17.04 -3.64 11.08
C GLY A 43 -16.34 -3.80 9.73
N SER A 44 -15.14 -3.24 9.57
CA SER A 44 -14.30 -3.50 8.40
C SER A 44 -13.70 -4.91 8.45
N PRO A 45 -13.68 -5.66 7.34
CA PRO A 45 -12.99 -6.96 7.27
C PRO A 45 -11.48 -6.81 7.51
N LEU A 46 -10.88 -5.64 7.23
CA LEU A 46 -9.46 -5.38 7.45
C LEU A 46 -9.15 -5.27 8.95
N ALA A 47 -10.03 -4.61 9.71
CA ALA A 47 -9.94 -4.56 11.17
C ALA A 47 -10.14 -5.94 11.80
N GLU A 48 -11.03 -6.76 11.21
CA GLU A 48 -11.20 -8.15 11.62
C GLU A 48 -9.93 -9.00 11.38
N ILE A 49 -9.28 -8.87 10.22
CA ILE A 49 -8.00 -9.53 9.94
C ILE A 49 -6.97 -9.16 11.01
N VAL A 50 -6.79 -7.87 11.30
CA VAL A 50 -5.86 -7.41 12.35
C VAL A 50 -6.20 -8.04 13.70
N ALA A 51 -7.48 -8.07 14.07
CA ALA A 51 -7.91 -8.64 15.35
C ALA A 51 -7.65 -10.15 15.47
N ARG A 52 -7.75 -10.89 14.37
CA ARG A 52 -7.44 -12.33 14.31
C ARG A 52 -5.92 -12.56 14.31
N ALA A 53 -5.20 -11.88 13.42
CA ALA A 53 -3.76 -12.01 13.25
C ALA A 53 -2.98 -11.62 14.51
N SER A 54 -3.36 -10.54 15.19
CA SER A 54 -2.66 -10.05 16.41
C SER A 54 -2.74 -11.03 17.60
N LYS A 55 -3.63 -12.04 17.54
CA LYS A 55 -3.86 -13.00 18.62
C LYS A 55 -3.18 -14.35 18.40
N VAL A 56 -2.47 -14.55 17.29
CA VAL A 56 -1.76 -15.81 17.04
C VAL A 56 -0.61 -15.98 18.03
N GLU A 57 -0.26 -17.24 18.33
CA GLU A 57 0.71 -17.55 19.40
C GLU A 57 2.09 -16.93 19.11
N SER A 58 2.52 -16.89 17.85
CA SER A 58 3.83 -16.32 17.49
C SER A 58 3.93 -14.81 17.68
N LEU A 59 2.80 -14.10 17.79
CA LEU A 59 2.74 -12.64 18.02
C LEU A 59 2.33 -12.29 19.46
N LYS A 60 2.18 -13.31 20.32
CA LYS A 60 1.74 -13.12 21.69
C LYS A 60 2.70 -12.24 22.47
N GLY A 61 2.14 -11.23 23.13
CA GLY A 61 2.90 -10.28 23.95
C GLY A 61 3.61 -9.20 23.15
N PHE A 62 3.49 -9.19 21.81
CA PHE A 62 4.05 -8.12 20.99
C PHE A 62 3.39 -6.79 21.36
N ASP A 63 4.17 -5.71 21.30
CA ASP A 63 3.64 -4.37 21.44
C ASP A 63 2.94 -3.94 20.15
N VAL A 64 1.94 -3.08 20.28
CA VAL A 64 1.24 -2.53 19.11
C VAL A 64 1.73 -1.11 18.93
N ILE A 65 2.30 -0.79 17.76
CA ILE A 65 2.79 0.55 17.47
C ILE A 65 2.03 1.19 16.32
N LYS A 66 1.64 2.45 16.52
CA LYS A 66 1.10 3.34 15.49
C LYS A 66 2.10 4.44 15.22
N VAL A 67 2.52 4.56 13.96
CA VAL A 67 3.45 5.60 13.50
C VAL A 67 2.80 6.55 12.52
N SER A 68 3.45 7.70 12.31
CA SER A 68 3.08 8.74 11.35
C SER A 68 2.90 8.22 9.93
N GLU A 69 2.09 8.93 9.15
CA GLU A 69 1.83 8.62 7.74
C GLU A 69 2.78 9.41 6.82
N ILE A 70 3.19 10.61 7.25
CA ILE A 70 4.22 11.41 6.59
C ILE A 70 5.58 11.12 7.25
N ILE A 71 6.53 10.62 6.47
CA ILE A 71 7.84 10.14 6.95
C ILE A 71 8.97 10.87 6.22
N PRO A 72 10.02 11.31 6.93
CA PRO A 72 11.24 11.83 6.31
C PRO A 72 11.88 10.80 5.36
N THR A 73 12.37 11.25 4.20
CA THR A 73 12.93 10.37 3.17
C THR A 73 14.11 9.54 3.66
N ASN A 74 14.93 10.08 4.57
CA ASN A 74 16.03 9.33 5.17
C ASN A 74 15.54 8.17 6.05
N ILE A 75 14.45 8.37 6.82
CA ILE A 75 13.85 7.31 7.62
C ILE A 75 13.15 6.29 6.73
N MET A 76 12.43 6.75 5.70
CA MET A 76 11.70 5.87 4.77
C MET A 76 12.65 4.96 3.99
N PHE A 77 13.81 5.49 3.56
CA PHE A 77 14.63 4.85 2.54
C PHE A 77 16.09 4.61 2.96
N ASP A 78 16.81 5.62 3.47
CA ASP A 78 18.26 5.48 3.77
C ASP A 78 18.49 4.39 4.82
N LEU A 79 17.72 4.42 5.91
CA LEU A 79 17.86 3.45 7.01
C LEU A 79 17.54 2.01 6.58
N PHE A 80 16.80 1.83 5.49
CA PHE A 80 16.33 0.54 4.98
C PHE A 80 17.06 0.09 3.70
N ASN A 81 18.31 0.54 3.50
CA ASN A 81 19.19 0.19 2.37
C ASN A 81 18.61 0.52 0.99
N MET A 82 17.81 1.58 0.88
CA MET A 82 17.33 2.09 -0.41
C MET A 82 18.07 3.39 -0.71
N PRO A 83 19.32 3.39 -1.22
CA PRO A 83 20.12 4.60 -1.42
C PRO A 83 19.50 5.56 -2.47
N PRO A 84 20.01 6.80 -2.61
CA PRO A 84 19.66 7.68 -3.74
C PRO A 84 19.78 6.94 -5.09
N GLY A 85 18.77 7.07 -5.95
CA GLY A 85 18.68 6.35 -7.22
C GLY A 85 18.00 4.98 -7.15
N HIS A 86 17.70 4.46 -5.96
CA HIS A 86 16.92 3.22 -5.83
C HIS A 86 15.50 3.40 -6.43
N PRO A 87 14.96 2.42 -7.19
CA PRO A 87 13.65 2.54 -7.86
C PRO A 87 12.51 2.96 -6.92
N ALA A 88 12.47 2.42 -5.69
CA ALA A 88 11.46 2.78 -4.68
C ALA A 88 11.41 4.28 -4.33
N ARG A 89 12.47 5.06 -4.61
CA ARG A 89 12.47 6.52 -4.42
C ARG A 89 11.86 7.28 -5.58
N SER A 90 11.57 6.63 -6.70
CA SER A 90 11.06 7.28 -7.89
C SER A 90 9.79 8.06 -7.58
N LYS A 91 9.68 9.26 -8.15
CA LYS A 91 8.44 10.05 -8.11
C LYS A 91 7.31 9.38 -8.90
N SER A 92 7.61 8.37 -9.74
CA SER A 92 6.61 7.52 -10.38
C SER A 92 5.90 6.60 -9.39
N ASP A 93 6.56 6.23 -8.28
CA ASP A 93 6.08 5.15 -7.39
C ASP A 93 5.75 5.68 -5.98
N THR A 94 6.34 6.82 -5.60
CA THR A 94 6.22 7.41 -4.26
C THR A 94 5.54 8.78 -4.26
N TYR A 95 4.69 9.01 -3.27
CA TYR A 95 4.09 10.32 -2.99
C TYR A 95 4.99 11.19 -2.10
N TYR A 96 5.54 12.27 -2.64
CA TYR A 96 6.39 13.23 -1.93
C TYR A 96 5.58 14.43 -1.44
N VAL A 97 5.50 14.65 -0.13
CA VAL A 97 4.88 15.86 0.45
C VAL A 97 5.74 17.10 0.16
N ASN A 98 7.06 16.92 0.19
CA ASN A 98 8.09 17.87 -0.25
C ASN A 98 9.40 17.09 -0.54
N GLU A 99 10.51 17.78 -0.83
CA GLU A 99 11.79 17.13 -1.15
C GLU A 99 12.34 16.17 -0.08
N LYS A 100 11.93 16.36 1.18
CA LYS A 100 12.46 15.64 2.35
C LYS A 100 11.44 14.71 3.01
N ASN A 101 10.20 14.70 2.56
CA ASN A 101 9.11 13.97 3.22
C ASN A 101 8.20 13.29 2.20
N VAL A 102 7.77 12.07 2.54
CA VAL A 102 6.91 11.24 1.71
C VAL A 102 5.73 10.72 2.51
N LEU A 103 4.63 10.36 1.84
CA LEU A 103 3.68 9.43 2.43
C LEU A 103 4.33 8.04 2.47
N ARG A 104 4.25 7.35 3.61
CA ARG A 104 4.95 6.07 3.78
C ARG A 104 4.49 5.02 2.76
N THR A 105 5.44 4.32 2.15
CA THR A 105 5.15 3.29 1.13
C THR A 105 5.06 1.88 1.71
N HIS A 106 5.50 1.71 2.96
CA HIS A 106 5.37 0.49 3.74
C HIS A 106 5.40 0.79 5.24
N ASP A 107 4.90 -0.12 6.06
CA ASP A 107 4.84 0.04 7.51
C ASP A 107 6.15 -0.29 8.23
N THR A 108 7.07 -1.05 7.62
CA THR A 108 8.41 -1.42 8.15
C THR A 108 9.19 -0.25 8.79
N VAL A 109 8.93 0.98 8.34
CA VAL A 109 9.49 2.21 8.93
C VAL A 109 9.22 2.35 10.42
N PHE A 110 8.24 1.62 10.96
CA PHE A 110 7.96 1.61 12.40
C PHE A 110 9.15 1.15 13.23
N TRP A 111 10.09 0.35 12.69
CA TRP A 111 11.27 -0.14 13.43
C TRP A 111 12.09 1.03 13.98
N TYR A 112 12.27 2.08 13.18
CA TYR A 112 12.97 3.30 13.59
C TYR A 112 12.31 3.93 14.83
N TYR A 113 10.99 4.11 14.80
CA TYR A 113 10.27 4.75 15.88
C TYR A 113 10.18 3.86 17.13
N TYR A 114 10.02 2.55 16.93
CA TYR A 114 9.98 1.59 18.02
C TYR A 114 11.32 1.55 18.77
N LEU A 115 12.45 1.43 18.06
CA LEU A 115 13.77 1.45 18.68
C LEU A 115 14.13 2.80 19.32
N ASN A 116 13.54 3.89 18.83
CA ASN A 116 13.75 5.21 19.41
C ASN A 116 12.83 5.55 20.58
N ASN A 117 11.84 4.70 20.88
CA ASN A 117 10.97 4.89 22.04
C ASN A 117 11.78 4.72 23.36
N PRO A 118 11.66 5.64 24.34
CA PRO A 118 12.43 5.59 25.57
C PRO A 118 12.28 4.30 26.39
N ASP A 119 11.09 3.71 26.44
CA ASP A 119 10.86 2.47 27.19
C ASP A 119 11.43 1.27 26.45
N ILE A 120 11.41 1.28 25.12
CA ILE A 120 12.08 0.26 24.31
C ILE A 120 13.61 0.37 24.48
N LYS A 121 14.18 1.57 24.54
CA LYS A 121 15.63 1.74 24.83
C LYS A 121 16.03 1.13 26.17
N LYS A 122 15.20 1.23 27.22
CA LYS A 122 15.44 0.57 28.50
C LYS A 122 15.44 -0.96 28.36
N ARG A 123 14.49 -1.51 27.62
CA ARG A 123 14.40 -2.95 27.35
C ARG A 123 15.58 -3.47 26.54
N ILE A 124 16.06 -2.68 25.56
CA ILE A 124 17.29 -2.97 24.81
C ILE A 124 18.50 -3.03 25.76
N ALA A 125 18.63 -2.07 26.67
CA ALA A 125 19.71 -2.03 27.66
C ALA A 125 19.69 -3.26 28.59
N ASN A 126 18.51 -3.79 28.89
CA ASN A 126 18.31 -5.03 29.64
C ASN A 126 18.48 -6.30 28.78
N LYS A 127 18.85 -6.14 27.50
CA LYS A 127 18.98 -7.21 26.51
C LYS A 127 17.69 -8.02 26.36
N GLU A 128 16.53 -7.40 26.36
CA GLU A 128 15.25 -8.12 26.24
C GLU A 128 14.96 -8.54 24.79
N THR A 129 14.21 -9.63 24.62
CA THR A 129 13.57 -9.93 23.32
C THR A 129 12.44 -8.94 23.08
N LEU A 130 12.37 -8.39 21.87
CA LEU A 130 11.40 -7.37 21.49
C LEU A 130 10.55 -7.88 20.34
N GLY A 131 9.23 -7.79 20.49
CA GLY A 131 8.27 -8.09 19.44
C GLY A 131 7.28 -6.94 19.30
N ALA A 132 6.98 -6.55 18.07
CA ALA A 132 6.02 -5.49 17.80
C ALA A 132 5.25 -5.73 16.50
N ILE A 133 4.00 -5.27 16.49
CA ILE A 133 3.14 -5.21 15.31
C ILE A 133 2.81 -3.76 14.96
N CYS A 134 2.77 -3.45 13.68
CA CYS A 134 2.32 -2.18 13.13
C CYS A 134 1.28 -2.48 12.06
N TYR A 135 0.28 -1.62 11.94
CA TYR A 135 -0.68 -1.73 10.85
C TYR A 135 -1.27 -0.37 10.51
N GLY A 136 -1.82 -0.21 9.31
CA GLY A 136 -2.48 1.01 8.87
C GLY A 136 -2.23 1.34 7.41
N LYS A 137 -2.70 2.52 7.00
CA LYS A 137 -2.59 3.00 5.61
C LYS A 137 -1.13 3.12 5.16
N VAL A 138 -0.86 2.71 3.93
CA VAL A 138 0.37 2.96 3.19
C VAL A 138 0.01 3.43 1.78
N TYR A 139 0.96 4.08 1.12
CA TYR A 139 0.69 4.87 -0.08
C TYR A 139 1.69 4.53 -1.19
N ARG A 140 1.20 4.15 -2.36
CA ARG A 140 2.02 3.89 -3.54
C ARG A 140 1.33 4.43 -4.78
N LYS A 141 2.12 4.97 -5.71
CA LYS A 141 1.64 5.21 -7.06
C LYS A 141 1.79 3.90 -7.82
N ASP A 142 0.68 3.36 -8.29
CA ASP A 142 0.63 2.06 -8.95
C ASP A 142 -0.43 2.08 -10.05
N GLU A 143 -0.51 0.99 -10.81
CA GLU A 143 -1.56 0.78 -11.79
C GLU A 143 -2.95 0.83 -11.15
N ILE A 144 -3.95 1.15 -11.96
CA ILE A 144 -5.35 1.18 -11.53
C ILE A 144 -6.08 0.02 -12.19
N ASP A 145 -6.35 -1.00 -11.39
CA ASP A 145 -7.16 -2.15 -11.76
C ASP A 145 -8.01 -2.62 -10.56
N ALA A 146 -8.65 -3.79 -10.73
CA ALA A 146 -9.49 -4.40 -9.72
C ALA A 146 -8.74 -4.89 -8.45
N ARG A 147 -7.40 -4.89 -8.45
CA ARG A 147 -6.54 -5.39 -7.37
C ARG A 147 -5.62 -4.32 -6.77
N HIS A 148 -5.44 -3.18 -7.45
CA HIS A 148 -4.51 -2.14 -7.05
C HIS A 148 -5.22 -0.83 -6.65
N MET A 149 -4.78 -0.28 -5.53
CA MET A 149 -5.18 1.04 -5.05
C MET A 149 -3.98 1.80 -4.49
N ASN A 150 -4.01 3.12 -4.71
CA ASN A 150 -2.95 4.01 -4.26
C ASN A 150 -2.87 4.15 -2.74
N VAL A 151 -3.99 3.86 -2.06
CA VAL A 151 -4.11 3.79 -0.60
C VAL A 151 -4.57 2.39 -0.27
N PHE A 152 -3.75 1.66 0.47
CA PHE A 152 -4.04 0.33 0.95
C PHE A 152 -3.45 0.15 2.36
N HIS A 153 -3.64 -1.00 3.00
CA HIS A 153 -3.24 -1.21 4.38
C HIS A 153 -2.26 -2.37 4.50
N GLN A 154 -1.28 -2.19 5.38
CA GLN A 154 -0.37 -3.25 5.78
C GLN A 154 -0.59 -3.68 7.22
N PHE A 155 -0.21 -4.92 7.50
CA PHE A 155 -0.02 -5.48 8.83
C PHE A 155 1.36 -6.11 8.91
N GLY A 156 2.28 -5.38 9.55
CA GLY A 156 3.66 -5.76 9.75
C GLY A 156 3.90 -6.34 11.13
N GLY A 157 4.75 -7.36 11.17
CA GLY A 157 5.22 -7.99 12.40
C GLY A 157 6.75 -8.00 12.43
N TRP A 158 7.30 -7.81 13.62
CA TRP A 158 8.75 -7.77 13.82
C TRP A 158 9.11 -8.41 15.16
N LEU A 159 10.07 -9.34 15.14
CA LEU A 159 10.61 -9.98 16.32
C LEU A 159 12.13 -9.93 16.26
N ILE A 160 12.77 -9.45 17.32
CA ILE A 160 14.23 -9.47 17.48
C ILE A 160 14.64 -9.93 18.87
N ALA A 161 15.75 -10.64 18.96
CA ALA A 161 16.37 -11.07 20.20
C ALA A 161 17.88 -10.80 20.17
N PRO A 162 18.52 -10.62 21.35
CA PRO A 162 19.97 -10.55 21.42
C PRO A 162 20.60 -11.85 20.91
N ASP A 163 21.68 -11.72 20.15
CA ASP A 163 22.42 -12.85 19.55
C ASP A 163 22.81 -13.91 20.59
N GLU A 164 23.19 -13.47 21.78
CA GLU A 164 23.62 -14.35 22.88
C GLU A 164 22.47 -15.03 23.64
N LYS A 165 21.21 -14.58 23.48
CA LYS A 165 20.08 -15.08 24.30
C LYS A 165 19.23 -16.12 23.60
N LYS A 166 18.94 -15.92 22.31
CA LYS A 166 18.02 -16.80 21.56
C LYS A 166 18.32 -16.70 20.09
N THR A 167 18.54 -17.84 19.44
CA THR A 167 18.56 -17.92 17.97
C THR A 167 17.13 -17.96 17.44
N ILE A 168 16.76 -16.98 16.63
CA ILE A 168 15.53 -16.91 15.85
C ILE A 168 15.84 -17.39 14.44
N THR A 169 15.08 -18.36 13.93
CA THR A 169 15.35 -19.01 12.63
C THR A 169 14.31 -18.66 11.57
N PRO A 170 14.58 -18.93 10.28
CA PRO A 170 13.58 -18.85 9.22
C PRO A 170 12.33 -19.70 9.49
N GLU A 171 12.45 -20.82 10.21
CA GLU A 171 11.32 -21.67 10.58
C GLU A 171 10.39 -20.97 11.58
N ASP A 172 10.94 -20.19 12.53
CA ASP A 172 10.13 -19.35 13.42
C ASP A 172 9.30 -18.33 12.63
N LEU A 173 9.91 -17.71 11.61
CA LEU A 173 9.22 -16.79 10.71
C LEU A 173 8.12 -17.51 9.92
N LYS A 174 8.45 -18.62 9.26
CA LYS A 174 7.47 -19.40 8.47
C LYS A 174 6.29 -19.87 9.33
N LYS A 175 6.54 -20.24 10.60
CA LYS A 175 5.49 -20.55 11.57
C LYS A 175 4.60 -19.35 11.85
N ALA A 176 5.17 -18.17 12.11
CA ALA A 176 4.39 -16.95 12.34
C ALA A 176 3.53 -16.57 11.13
N LEU A 177 4.09 -16.66 9.92
CA LEU A 177 3.37 -16.38 8.67
C LEU A 177 2.18 -17.34 8.46
N SER A 178 2.42 -18.64 8.63
CA SER A 178 1.39 -19.67 8.52
C SER A 178 0.28 -19.50 9.55
N GLU A 179 0.61 -19.13 10.80
CA GLU A 179 -0.39 -18.84 11.83
C GLU A 179 -1.26 -17.63 11.46
N VAL A 180 -0.66 -16.54 10.97
CA VAL A 180 -1.41 -15.36 10.53
C VAL A 180 -2.34 -15.71 9.38
N ALA A 181 -1.85 -16.39 8.35
CA ALA A 181 -2.71 -16.78 7.22
C ALA A 181 -3.80 -17.78 7.63
N THR A 182 -3.48 -18.76 8.48
CA THR A 182 -4.45 -19.72 9.04
C THR A 182 -5.54 -19.01 9.85
N SER A 183 -5.21 -17.93 10.55
CA SER A 183 -6.20 -17.14 11.30
C SER A 183 -7.25 -16.48 10.39
N VAL A 184 -6.90 -16.22 9.13
CA VAL A 184 -7.78 -15.59 8.14
C VAL A 184 -8.55 -16.64 7.34
N PHE A 185 -7.86 -17.65 6.82
CA PHE A 185 -8.40 -18.59 5.83
C PHE A 185 -8.78 -19.97 6.42
N GLY A 186 -8.43 -20.25 7.66
CA GLY A 186 -8.53 -21.59 8.22
C GLY A 186 -7.39 -22.49 7.73
N ASN A 187 -7.63 -23.80 7.73
CA ASN A 187 -6.60 -24.77 7.37
C ASN A 187 -6.41 -24.83 5.85
N ILE A 188 -5.34 -24.21 5.35
CA ILE A 188 -4.97 -24.18 3.92
C ILE A 188 -3.50 -24.51 3.71
N ASN A 189 -3.13 -24.87 2.48
CA ASN A 189 -1.75 -25.18 2.12
C ASN A 189 -0.95 -23.90 1.88
N PHE A 190 0.33 -23.93 2.28
CA PHE A 190 1.28 -22.83 2.11
C PHE A 190 2.51 -23.31 1.36
N ARG A 191 3.10 -22.42 0.57
CA ARG A 191 4.44 -22.60 0.00
C ARG A 191 5.25 -21.32 0.15
N PHE A 192 6.56 -21.49 0.26
CA PHE A 192 7.51 -20.40 0.48
C PHE A 192 8.53 -20.37 -0.64
N TYR A 193 8.86 -19.17 -1.12
CA TYR A 193 9.85 -18.92 -2.15
C TYR A 193 10.93 -18.00 -1.64
N ASP A 194 12.15 -18.20 -2.11
CA ASP A 194 13.22 -17.26 -1.87
C ASP A 194 12.97 -15.98 -2.65
N HIS A 195 13.17 -14.84 -2.00
CA HIS A 195 13.07 -13.52 -2.58
C HIS A 195 14.29 -12.68 -2.16
N ASN A 196 14.34 -11.42 -2.58
CA ASN A 196 15.30 -10.44 -2.10
C ASN A 196 14.62 -9.11 -1.76
N PHE A 197 14.71 -8.67 -0.50
CA PHE A 197 14.32 -7.33 -0.09
C PHE A 197 15.53 -6.55 0.46
N PRO A 198 15.57 -5.21 0.30
CA PRO A 198 16.69 -4.38 0.76
C PRO A 198 17.02 -4.51 2.26
N TYR A 199 16.02 -4.85 3.08
CA TYR A 199 16.13 -4.87 4.54
C TYR A 199 16.06 -6.28 5.18
N THR A 200 15.92 -7.35 4.39
CA THR A 200 15.93 -8.74 4.90
C THR A 200 16.82 -9.68 4.07
N ASP A 201 17.41 -10.68 4.73
CA ASP A 201 18.29 -11.71 4.15
C ASP A 201 18.48 -12.91 5.10
N PRO A 202 18.12 -14.14 4.72
CA PRO A 202 17.34 -14.47 3.53
C PRO A 202 15.93 -13.84 3.58
N SER A 203 15.35 -13.60 2.40
CA SER A 203 13.97 -13.12 2.26
C SER A 203 13.08 -14.21 1.68
N PHE A 204 11.81 -14.20 2.07
CA PHE A 204 10.82 -15.16 1.62
C PHE A 204 9.52 -14.48 1.21
N GLU A 205 8.90 -15.00 0.16
CA GLU A 205 7.48 -14.78 -0.13
C GLU A 205 6.69 -16.02 0.25
N MET A 206 5.49 -15.82 0.80
CA MET A 206 4.54 -16.88 1.06
C MET A 206 3.37 -16.78 0.09
N GLU A 207 3.01 -17.91 -0.49
CA GLU A 207 1.74 -18.08 -1.19
C GLU A 207 0.85 -19.07 -0.45
N ALA A 208 -0.46 -18.90 -0.58
CA ALA A 208 -1.45 -19.80 -0.01
C ALA A 208 -2.40 -20.33 -1.07
N GLU A 209 -2.81 -21.59 -0.95
CA GLU A 209 -3.75 -22.23 -1.87
C GLU A 209 -5.19 -21.87 -1.50
N ILE A 210 -5.84 -21.07 -2.34
CA ILE A 210 -7.20 -20.57 -2.13
C ILE A 210 -8.02 -20.82 -3.39
N GLY A 211 -9.13 -21.54 -3.27
CA GLY A 211 -10.00 -21.85 -4.41
C GLY A 211 -9.29 -22.61 -5.54
N GLY A 212 -8.27 -23.42 -5.22
CA GLY A 212 -7.46 -24.17 -6.18
C GLY A 212 -6.37 -23.35 -6.89
N ASN A 213 -6.14 -22.10 -6.50
CA ASN A 213 -5.09 -21.24 -7.04
C ASN A 213 -4.10 -20.85 -5.95
N TRP A 214 -2.83 -20.72 -6.32
CA TRP A 214 -1.81 -20.15 -5.44
C TRP A 214 -1.85 -18.63 -5.54
N VAL A 215 -1.99 -17.98 -4.39
CA VAL A 215 -2.08 -16.52 -4.29
C VAL A 215 -0.96 -16.02 -3.39
N GLU A 216 -0.17 -15.05 -3.86
CA GLU A 216 0.86 -14.36 -3.08
C GLU A 216 0.25 -13.62 -1.89
N MET A 217 0.82 -13.78 -0.69
CA MET A 217 0.26 -13.24 0.54
C MET A 217 1.12 -12.12 1.14
N VAL A 218 2.44 -12.31 1.16
CA VAL A 218 3.34 -11.51 2.00
C VAL A 218 4.80 -11.68 1.59
N GLY A 219 5.53 -10.56 1.63
CA GLY A 219 6.98 -10.53 1.68
C GLY A 219 7.48 -10.51 3.13
N SER A 220 8.57 -11.24 3.38
CA SER A 220 9.13 -11.44 4.72
C SER A 220 10.61 -11.76 4.67
N GLY A 221 11.27 -11.84 5.82
CA GLY A 221 12.62 -12.37 5.90
C GLY A 221 13.31 -12.15 7.23
N MET A 222 14.56 -12.62 7.30
CA MET A 222 15.44 -12.38 8.45
C MET A 222 16.00 -10.97 8.35
N VAL A 223 15.96 -10.19 9.42
CA VAL A 223 16.36 -8.77 9.39
C VAL A 223 17.86 -8.64 9.11
N ARG A 224 18.23 -7.84 8.11
CA ARG A 224 19.65 -7.59 7.81
C ARG A 224 20.32 -6.88 8.99
N LYS A 225 21.48 -7.40 9.41
CA LYS A 225 22.32 -6.77 10.45
C LYS A 225 22.70 -5.34 10.09
N THR A 226 22.95 -5.06 8.81
CA THR A 226 23.26 -3.70 8.33
C THR A 226 22.12 -2.72 8.57
N VAL A 227 20.86 -3.14 8.43
CA VAL A 227 19.70 -2.30 8.72
C VAL A 227 19.55 -2.05 10.22
N LEU A 228 19.74 -3.08 11.06
CA LEU A 228 19.75 -2.87 12.52
C LEU A 228 20.84 -1.89 12.96
N SER A 229 22.03 -2.01 12.37
CA SER A 229 23.15 -1.09 12.59
C SER A 229 22.79 0.34 12.20
N ASN A 230 22.20 0.55 11.01
CA ASN A 230 21.71 1.86 10.57
C ASN A 230 20.67 2.46 11.55
N LEU A 231 19.88 1.60 12.19
CA LEU A 231 18.89 1.99 13.21
C LEU A 231 19.50 2.18 14.62
N GLY A 232 20.81 1.99 14.77
CA GLY A 232 21.54 2.14 16.03
C GLY A 232 21.43 0.93 16.97
N LEU A 233 21.13 -0.26 16.44
CA LEU A 233 21.03 -1.50 17.22
C LEU A 233 22.05 -2.55 16.75
N GLU A 234 22.94 -2.95 17.65
CA GLU A 234 23.93 -3.99 17.43
C GLU A 234 23.66 -5.21 18.33
N GLY A 235 24.13 -6.39 17.90
CA GLY A 235 24.05 -7.63 18.70
C GLY A 235 22.64 -8.23 18.81
N TYR A 236 21.74 -7.90 17.88
CA TYR A 236 20.38 -8.46 17.78
C TYR A 236 20.14 -9.07 16.40
N HIS A 237 19.28 -10.07 16.32
CA HIS A 237 18.77 -10.63 15.07
C HIS A 237 17.30 -11.02 15.23
N GLY A 238 16.65 -11.35 14.11
CA GLY A 238 15.29 -11.87 14.11
C GLY A 238 14.65 -11.75 12.74
N TRP A 239 13.32 -11.71 12.71
CA TRP A 239 12.56 -11.72 11.46
C TRP A 239 11.53 -10.60 11.39
N ALA A 240 11.08 -10.32 10.17
CA ALA A 240 9.96 -9.44 9.92
C ALA A 240 9.09 -9.90 8.75
N PHE A 241 7.86 -9.39 8.70
CA PHE A 241 6.93 -9.56 7.58
C PHE A 241 6.04 -8.32 7.41
N GLY A 242 5.38 -8.20 6.26
CA GLY A 242 4.36 -7.16 6.01
C GLY A 242 3.24 -7.64 5.09
N PHE A 243 2.11 -8.08 5.67
CA PHE A 243 0.94 -8.52 4.91
C PHE A 243 0.19 -7.34 4.30
N GLY A 244 -0.25 -7.46 3.05
CA GLY A 244 -1.24 -6.55 2.45
C GLY A 244 -2.65 -6.97 2.88
N LEU A 245 -3.34 -6.15 3.67
CA LEU A 245 -4.64 -6.53 4.26
C LEU A 245 -5.74 -6.64 3.20
N GLU A 246 -5.75 -5.77 2.19
CA GLU A 246 -6.70 -5.85 1.07
C GLU A 246 -6.55 -7.16 0.32
N ARG A 247 -5.32 -7.62 0.10
CA ARG A 247 -5.07 -8.87 -0.62
C ARG A 247 -5.63 -10.07 0.15
N LEU A 248 -5.44 -10.09 1.47
CA LEU A 248 -6.03 -11.11 2.34
C LEU A 248 -7.57 -11.06 2.31
N ALA A 249 -8.15 -9.86 2.38
CA ALA A 249 -9.60 -9.67 2.35
C ALA A 249 -10.21 -10.10 1.00
N ILE A 250 -9.60 -9.68 -0.11
CA ILE A 250 -10.01 -10.03 -1.47
C ILE A 250 -9.97 -11.55 -1.66
N ALA A 251 -8.87 -12.19 -1.27
CA ALA A 251 -8.75 -13.65 -1.40
C ALA A 251 -9.75 -14.40 -0.50
N SER A 252 -10.01 -13.90 0.71
CA SER A 252 -10.92 -14.54 1.68
C SER A 252 -12.38 -14.50 1.26
N MET A 253 -12.78 -13.42 0.59
CA MET A 253 -14.18 -13.17 0.18
C MET A 253 -14.40 -13.33 -1.33
N GLU A 254 -13.37 -13.69 -2.10
CA GLU A 254 -13.37 -13.69 -3.56
C GLU A 254 -13.89 -12.36 -4.14
N LEU A 255 -13.42 -11.23 -3.61
CA LEU A 255 -13.88 -9.93 -4.08
C LEU A 255 -13.45 -9.71 -5.54
N PRO A 256 -14.38 -9.38 -6.45
CA PRO A 256 -14.03 -9.11 -7.84
C PRO A 256 -13.32 -7.75 -8.02
N ASP A 257 -13.40 -6.87 -7.03
CA ASP A 257 -12.86 -5.51 -7.09
C ASP A 257 -12.51 -4.97 -5.69
N ILE A 258 -11.28 -4.50 -5.53
CA ILE A 258 -10.76 -3.87 -4.30
C ILE A 258 -11.59 -2.67 -3.83
N ARG A 259 -12.22 -1.93 -4.74
CA ARG A 259 -13.07 -0.77 -4.44
C ARG A 259 -14.28 -1.13 -3.58
N LEU A 260 -14.72 -2.39 -3.59
CA LEU A 260 -15.82 -2.89 -2.75
C LEU A 260 -15.53 -2.72 -1.25
N LEU A 261 -14.27 -2.76 -0.84
CA LEU A 261 -13.85 -2.54 0.57
C LEU A 261 -14.13 -1.10 1.04
N TRP A 262 -14.29 -0.17 0.10
CA TRP A 262 -14.58 1.24 0.34
C TRP A 262 -16.04 1.61 0.05
N SER A 263 -16.89 0.63 -0.28
CA SER A 263 -18.29 0.88 -0.63
C SER A 263 -19.13 1.19 0.60
N GLU A 264 -19.97 2.21 0.48
CA GLU A 264 -20.99 2.55 1.47
C GLU A 264 -22.36 1.90 1.17
N ASP A 265 -22.47 1.13 0.09
CA ASP A 265 -23.70 0.42 -0.27
C ASP A 265 -24.04 -0.65 0.78
N PRO A 266 -25.21 -0.57 1.46
CA PRO A 266 -25.61 -1.55 2.47
C PRO A 266 -25.66 -3.00 1.93
N ARG A 267 -25.93 -3.18 0.62
CA ARG A 267 -25.95 -4.49 -0.04
C ARG A 267 -24.56 -5.09 -0.18
N VAL A 268 -23.52 -4.27 -0.30
CA VAL A 268 -22.11 -4.67 -0.31
C VAL A 268 -21.63 -4.87 1.13
N LYS A 269 -21.82 -3.86 2.00
CA LYS A 269 -21.35 -3.89 3.40
C LYS A 269 -21.80 -5.13 4.16
N LYS A 270 -23.06 -5.58 3.99
CA LYS A 270 -23.58 -6.79 4.65
C LYS A 270 -22.87 -8.08 4.27
N GLN A 271 -22.18 -8.10 3.11
CA GLN A 271 -21.45 -9.24 2.57
C GLN A 271 -19.95 -9.21 2.88
N LEU A 272 -19.40 -8.09 3.34
CA LEU A 272 -17.97 -7.94 3.68
C LEU A 272 -17.64 -8.68 4.98
N LYS A 273 -17.66 -10.01 4.93
CA LYS A 273 -17.38 -10.92 6.04
C LYS A 273 -16.35 -11.95 5.59
N LEU A 274 -15.26 -12.08 6.33
CA LEU A 274 -14.18 -13.02 5.99
C LEU A 274 -14.70 -14.46 5.86
N GLY A 275 -14.26 -15.16 4.81
CA GLY A 275 -14.68 -16.52 4.47
C GLY A 275 -16.04 -16.62 3.79
N GLN A 276 -16.78 -15.52 3.67
CA GLN A 276 -18.01 -15.48 2.87
C GLN A 276 -17.66 -15.08 1.44
N LYS A 277 -17.90 -15.99 0.49
CA LYS A 277 -17.84 -15.65 -0.94
C LYS A 277 -18.82 -14.52 -1.25
N PHE A 278 -18.30 -13.44 -1.82
CA PHE A 278 -19.08 -12.29 -2.22
C PHE A 278 -20.01 -12.65 -3.39
N VAL A 279 -21.28 -12.28 -3.27
CA VAL A 279 -22.28 -12.42 -4.33
C VAL A 279 -22.48 -11.05 -4.95
N GLU A 280 -22.20 -10.94 -6.24
CA GLU A 280 -22.34 -9.69 -6.96
C GLU A 280 -23.79 -9.19 -6.92
N VAL A 281 -23.96 -7.93 -6.53
CA VAL A 281 -25.25 -7.26 -6.36
C VAL A 281 -25.83 -6.75 -7.68
N SER A 282 -25.49 -7.40 -8.79
CA SER A 282 -25.65 -7.02 -10.21
C SER A 282 -24.46 -6.25 -10.81
N LYS A 283 -23.92 -6.76 -11.94
CA LYS A 283 -22.91 -6.04 -12.73
C LYS A 283 -23.59 -4.96 -13.55
N TYR A 284 -23.20 -3.72 -13.32
CA TYR A 284 -23.52 -2.63 -14.23
C TYR A 284 -22.61 -2.71 -15.45
N PRO A 285 -23.14 -2.53 -16.68
CA PRO A 285 -22.32 -2.63 -17.88
C PRO A 285 -21.19 -1.59 -17.84
N PRO A 286 -19.96 -1.96 -18.20
CA PRO A 286 -18.90 -0.97 -18.34
C PRO A 286 -19.17 -0.06 -19.54
N ALA A 287 -18.71 1.18 -19.43
CA ALA A 287 -18.51 2.04 -20.58
C ALA A 287 -17.00 2.23 -20.78
N VAL A 288 -16.52 1.94 -21.98
CA VAL A 288 -15.10 2.06 -22.33
C VAL A 288 -14.91 3.29 -23.19
N ARG A 289 -13.90 4.10 -22.89
CA ARG A 289 -13.44 5.21 -23.72
C ARG A 289 -11.93 5.18 -23.79
N ASP A 290 -11.39 5.43 -24.98
CA ASP A 290 -9.96 5.57 -25.20
C ASP A 290 -9.63 7.06 -25.31
N ILE A 291 -8.52 7.48 -24.73
CA ILE A 291 -7.99 8.83 -24.87
C ILE A 291 -6.54 8.75 -25.32
N SER A 292 -6.22 9.48 -26.38
CA SER A 292 -4.85 9.64 -26.86
C SER A 292 -4.41 11.08 -26.73
N PHE A 293 -3.16 11.31 -26.34
CA PHE A 293 -2.63 12.66 -26.23
C PHE A 293 -1.11 12.68 -26.35
N ILE A 294 -0.60 13.84 -26.76
CA ILE A 294 0.83 14.12 -26.84
C ILE A 294 1.23 15.05 -25.71
N VAL A 295 2.28 14.67 -24.99
CA VAL A 295 2.85 15.39 -23.84
C VAL A 295 4.36 15.52 -24.01
N ASN A 296 4.97 16.34 -23.17
CA ASN A 296 6.43 16.40 -23.06
C ASN A 296 6.98 15.09 -22.48
N ASN A 297 8.26 14.83 -22.73
CA ASN A 297 8.98 13.65 -22.23
C ASN A 297 9.19 13.60 -20.70
N ASP A 298 8.87 14.68 -19.98
CA ASP A 298 8.86 14.75 -18.51
C ASP A 298 7.56 14.24 -17.87
N PHE A 299 6.59 13.80 -18.68
CA PHE A 299 5.34 13.22 -18.22
C PHE A 299 5.56 11.91 -17.45
N VAL A 300 4.89 11.79 -16.30
CA VAL A 300 4.93 10.60 -15.44
C VAL A 300 3.62 9.84 -15.61
N PRO A 301 3.62 8.64 -16.26
CA PRO A 301 2.40 7.87 -16.52
C PRO A 301 1.52 7.63 -15.28
N ASN A 302 2.13 7.32 -14.14
CA ASN A 302 1.40 7.05 -12.90
C ASN A 302 0.66 8.27 -12.35
N ASP A 303 1.08 9.50 -12.67
CA ASP A 303 0.34 10.70 -12.30
C ASP A 303 -0.99 10.82 -13.06
N TYR A 304 -1.07 10.22 -14.25
CA TYR A 304 -2.27 10.20 -15.06
C TYR A 304 -3.33 9.25 -14.52
N PHE A 305 -2.92 8.08 -14.03
CA PHE A 305 -3.81 7.15 -13.34
C PHE A 305 -4.55 7.84 -12.18
N ASP A 306 -3.80 8.52 -11.31
CA ASP A 306 -4.39 9.28 -10.20
C ASP A 306 -5.35 10.37 -10.66
N PHE A 307 -4.96 11.08 -11.71
CA PHE A 307 -5.72 12.18 -12.28
C PHE A 307 -7.07 11.71 -12.85
N VAL A 308 -7.10 10.55 -13.49
CA VAL A 308 -8.36 9.95 -13.99
C VAL A 308 -9.29 9.61 -12.81
N ARG A 309 -8.78 9.04 -11.71
CA ARG A 309 -9.58 8.77 -10.49
C ARG A 309 -10.09 10.05 -9.81
N GLU A 310 -9.34 11.14 -9.89
CA GLU A 310 -9.75 12.45 -9.36
C GLU A 310 -10.94 13.06 -10.09
N LEU A 311 -10.95 12.94 -11.41
CA LEU A 311 -12.01 13.52 -12.23
C LEU A 311 -13.28 12.67 -12.26
N ALA A 312 -13.16 11.36 -12.02
CA ALA A 312 -14.27 10.43 -11.99
C ALA A 312 -14.25 9.51 -10.75
N PRO A 313 -14.41 10.06 -9.52
CA PRO A 313 -14.33 9.29 -8.29
C PRO A 313 -15.36 8.16 -8.24
N GLY A 314 -14.93 6.95 -7.91
CA GLY A 314 -15.81 5.77 -7.78
C GLY A 314 -16.37 5.23 -9.11
N LEU A 315 -16.09 5.89 -10.24
CA LEU A 315 -16.55 5.46 -11.56
C LEU A 315 -15.47 4.71 -12.34
N VAL A 316 -14.20 4.96 -12.07
CA VAL A 316 -13.07 4.36 -12.81
C VAL A 316 -12.78 2.98 -12.23
N GLU A 317 -12.97 1.95 -13.05
CA GLU A 317 -12.63 0.56 -12.73
C GLU A 317 -11.18 0.26 -13.08
N GLN A 318 -10.77 0.67 -14.28
CA GLN A 318 -9.46 0.36 -14.81
C GLN A 318 -8.96 1.49 -15.70
N VAL A 319 -7.66 1.74 -15.66
CA VAL A 319 -6.96 2.57 -16.65
C VAL A 319 -5.78 1.77 -17.18
N GLU A 320 -5.82 1.47 -18.47
CA GLU A 320 -4.82 0.64 -19.15
C GLU A 320 -4.04 1.49 -20.14
N LEU A 321 -2.71 1.41 -20.10
CA LEU A 321 -1.85 2.02 -21.12
C LEU A 321 -1.86 1.11 -22.37
N LEU A 322 -2.49 1.58 -23.45
CA LEU A 322 -2.59 0.83 -24.71
C LEU A 322 -1.32 0.96 -25.55
N ASP A 323 -0.80 2.18 -25.65
CA ASP A 323 0.33 2.49 -26.51
C ASP A 323 1.17 3.64 -25.96
N LYS A 324 2.48 3.54 -26.17
CA LYS A 324 3.45 4.60 -25.92
C LYS A 324 4.31 4.73 -27.18
N TYR A 325 4.24 5.87 -27.83
CA TYR A 325 4.91 6.09 -29.10
C TYR A 325 5.72 7.39 -29.13
N GLU A 326 7.01 7.26 -29.48
CA GLU A 326 7.95 8.37 -29.62
C GLU A 326 8.28 8.54 -31.10
N ASN A 327 8.07 9.74 -31.64
CA ASN A 327 8.41 10.04 -33.04
C ASN A 327 8.77 11.52 -33.19
N ALA A 328 10.07 11.78 -33.30
CA ALA A 328 10.63 13.12 -33.42
C ALA A 328 10.16 13.86 -34.67
N GLU A 329 9.95 13.16 -35.79
CA GLU A 329 9.48 13.77 -37.04
C GLU A 329 8.00 14.19 -36.97
N LYS A 330 7.16 13.39 -36.28
CA LYS A 330 5.72 13.64 -36.19
C LYS A 330 5.33 14.61 -35.09
N PHE A 331 6.02 14.56 -33.95
CA PHE A 331 5.60 15.29 -32.74
C PHE A 331 6.67 16.25 -32.20
N GLY A 332 7.91 16.16 -32.69
CA GLY A 332 9.07 16.84 -32.11
C GLY A 332 9.87 15.92 -31.18
N PRO A 333 11.18 16.17 -31.00
CA PRO A 333 12.09 15.28 -30.26
C PRO A 333 11.77 15.17 -28.76
N ASP A 334 11.10 16.18 -28.19
CA ASP A 334 10.77 16.24 -26.76
C ASP A 334 9.33 15.83 -26.45
N LYS A 335 8.65 15.20 -27.41
CA LYS A 335 7.23 14.83 -27.30
C LYS A 335 7.03 13.32 -27.39
N ILE A 336 6.09 12.84 -26.57
CA ILE A 336 5.71 11.43 -26.50
C ILE A 336 4.19 11.36 -26.61
N SER A 337 3.69 10.40 -27.39
CA SER A 337 2.28 10.08 -27.49
C SER A 337 1.94 8.94 -26.53
N TYR A 338 0.86 9.10 -25.79
CA TYR A 338 0.26 8.05 -24.97
C TYR A 338 -1.17 7.80 -25.40
N ALA A 339 -1.58 6.54 -25.40
CA ALA A 339 -2.97 6.12 -25.56
C ALA A 339 -3.39 5.30 -24.35
N TYR A 340 -4.48 5.72 -23.69
CA TYR A 340 -5.03 5.02 -22.54
C TYR A 340 -6.45 4.55 -22.82
N ARG A 341 -6.79 3.36 -22.34
CA ARG A 341 -8.16 2.88 -22.24
C ARG A 341 -8.67 3.06 -20.83
N ILE A 342 -9.84 3.68 -20.71
CA ILE A 342 -10.49 3.90 -19.42
C ILE A 342 -11.79 3.12 -19.39
N THR A 343 -11.88 2.19 -18.44
CA THR A 343 -13.10 1.43 -18.17
C THR A 343 -13.85 2.11 -17.04
N TYR A 344 -15.00 2.70 -17.36
CA TYR A 344 -15.91 3.27 -16.38
C TYR A 344 -16.95 2.23 -15.98
N ARG A 345 -17.01 1.92 -14.69
CA ARG A 345 -18.05 1.10 -14.08
C ARG A 345 -18.29 1.55 -12.65
N SER A 346 -19.53 1.94 -12.37
CA SER A 346 -20.01 2.22 -11.01
C SER A 346 -20.36 0.90 -10.33
N LEU A 347 -20.09 0.82 -9.03
CA LEU A 347 -20.51 -0.31 -8.18
C LEU A 347 -21.99 -0.22 -7.78
N GLU A 348 -22.67 0.90 -8.05
CA GLU A 348 -23.97 1.24 -7.45
C GLU A 348 -25.10 1.40 -8.48
N ARG A 349 -24.79 1.76 -9.73
CA ARG A 349 -25.79 2.00 -10.79
C ARG A 349 -25.24 1.83 -12.20
N THR A 350 -26.13 1.67 -13.17
CA THR A 350 -25.78 1.76 -14.60
C THR A 350 -25.36 3.19 -14.91
N LEU A 351 -24.26 3.32 -15.66
CA LEU A 351 -23.79 4.59 -16.18
C LEU A 351 -24.37 4.77 -17.58
N THR A 352 -24.99 5.92 -17.84
CA THR A 352 -25.47 6.25 -19.18
C THR A 352 -24.31 6.70 -20.07
N SER A 353 -24.40 6.46 -21.37
CA SER A 353 -23.38 6.94 -22.31
C SER A 353 -23.20 8.45 -22.23
N GLU A 354 -24.29 9.21 -22.07
CA GLU A 354 -24.25 10.67 -21.98
C GLU A 354 -23.48 11.16 -20.73
N GLU A 355 -23.73 10.56 -19.57
CA GLU A 355 -22.96 10.86 -18.35
C GLU A 355 -21.47 10.58 -18.53
N ILE A 356 -21.14 9.44 -19.15
CA ILE A 356 -19.74 9.06 -19.39
C ILE A 356 -19.08 9.97 -20.41
N ASP A 357 -19.79 10.38 -21.47
CA ASP A 357 -19.27 11.29 -22.47
C ASP A 357 -18.99 12.67 -21.87
N GLN A 358 -19.83 13.15 -20.95
CA GLN A 358 -19.57 14.39 -20.22
C GLN A 358 -18.34 14.28 -19.31
N VAL A 359 -18.22 13.17 -18.57
CA VAL A 359 -17.06 12.89 -17.71
C VAL A 359 -15.78 12.77 -18.54
N HIS A 360 -15.83 12.06 -19.66
CA HIS A 360 -14.68 11.83 -20.53
C HIS A 360 -14.25 13.12 -21.26
N LYS A 361 -15.20 13.92 -21.74
CA LYS A 361 -14.90 15.24 -22.33
C LYS A 361 -14.29 16.20 -21.31
N LYS A 362 -14.75 16.15 -20.06
CA LYS A 362 -14.12 16.88 -18.96
C LYS A 362 -12.69 16.38 -18.71
N LEU A 363 -12.47 15.06 -18.76
CA LEU A 363 -11.15 14.46 -18.67
C LEU A 363 -10.23 14.97 -19.78
N GLU A 364 -10.63 14.90 -21.04
CA GLU A 364 -9.86 15.43 -22.17
C GLU A 364 -9.45 16.90 -21.98
N GLY A 365 -10.42 17.77 -21.65
CA GLY A 365 -10.14 19.19 -21.44
C GLY A 365 -9.20 19.45 -20.26
N MET A 366 -9.35 18.68 -19.18
CA MET A 366 -8.48 18.77 -18.02
C MET A 366 -7.09 18.17 -18.28
N THR A 367 -6.98 17.12 -19.10
CA THR A 367 -5.71 16.53 -19.54
C THR A 367 -4.89 17.56 -20.30
N ALA A 368 -5.52 18.24 -21.26
CA ALA A 368 -4.89 19.33 -22.01
C ALA A 368 -4.41 20.46 -21.09
N LYS A 369 -5.26 20.89 -20.15
CA LYS A 369 -4.97 21.99 -19.23
C LYS A 369 -3.87 21.65 -18.21
N THR A 370 -3.90 20.43 -17.65
CA THR A 370 -3.05 20.04 -16.50
C THR A 370 -1.67 19.59 -16.96
N PHE A 371 -1.60 18.86 -18.07
CA PHE A 371 -0.34 18.28 -18.57
C PHE A 371 0.21 19.01 -19.80
N GLY A 372 -0.41 20.13 -20.21
CA GLY A 372 -0.05 20.81 -21.47
C GLY A 372 -0.18 19.89 -22.68
N ALA A 373 -1.12 18.95 -22.60
CA ALA A 373 -1.26 17.87 -23.56
C ALA A 373 -2.06 18.31 -24.80
N THR A 374 -1.69 17.77 -25.96
CA THR A 374 -2.51 17.86 -27.17
C THR A 374 -3.31 16.57 -27.30
N VAL A 375 -4.57 16.60 -26.87
CA VAL A 375 -5.52 15.47 -26.99
C VAL A 375 -5.87 15.22 -28.46
N ARG A 376 -6.04 13.96 -28.84
CA ARG A 376 -6.25 13.50 -30.22
C ARG A 376 -7.35 12.47 -30.33
#